data_AF-A0A1F3MNG0-F1
#
_entry.id   AF-A0A1F3MNG0-F1
#
_cell.length_a   1.000
_cell.length_b   1.000
_cell.length_c   1.000
_cell.angle_alpha   90.00
_cell.angle_beta   90.00
_cell.angle_gamma   90.00
#
_symmetry.space_group_name_H-M   'P 1'
#
loop_
_entity.id
_entity.type
_entity.pdbx_description
1 polymer ?
#
loop_
_entity_poly.entity_id
_entity_poly.type
_entity_poly.pdbx_seq_one_letter_code
_entity_poly.pdbx_strand_id
1 'polypeptide(L)'
;MIKKYICNIIEIPLLYLFFRRNYKQQKLFMKETILLDTEGIKQQKDQSLTEKDIRKIKHYYGLAVPIIGEIFCVLRGNRITLSERKTLTYLGGLTGLFDDFFDEKHTPENHIKELINNPTLEICRNSHERLFIVFYLKALAQEDNDRIKESFNIVYNAQILSKKQSDADLSYEDILSITKQKGSVSMLFYRSALQGNFVGSEKELLIHIGLLGQLENDIFDIYKDYQDQIYTLATTTKSIADLCSRYKLIMNEVWMLLEQTDFPKRNKMKFARCIAIIASRGLVCLDQLKKLEDENLFELSKYSRDQLICDMRKFKSIYKWLGFYFNWNINTK
;
A
#
# COMPACT_ATOMS: atom_id res chain seq x y z
N MET A 1 -4.48 24.89 20.38
CA MET A 1 -3.37 24.31 19.59
C MET A 1 -2.48 23.42 20.47
N ILE A 2 -1.94 23.95 21.57
CA ILE A 2 -1.02 23.26 22.52
C ILE A 2 -1.53 21.89 23.02
N LYS A 3 -2.78 21.76 23.47
CA LYS A 3 -3.34 20.48 23.96
C LYS A 3 -3.34 19.35 22.91
N LYS A 4 -3.40 19.69 21.60
CA LYS A 4 -3.46 18.72 20.48
C LYS A 4 -2.10 18.08 20.22
N TYR A 5 -1.09 18.93 20.14
CA TYR A 5 0.32 18.55 20.00
C TYR A 5 0.74 17.64 21.14
N ILE A 6 0.38 17.99 22.37
CA ILE A 6 0.69 17.21 23.56
C ILE A 6 0.10 15.81 23.49
N CYS A 7 -1.17 15.66 23.07
CA CYS A 7 -1.80 14.33 22.93
C CYS A 7 -1.07 13.43 21.92
N ASN A 8 -0.68 13.96 20.76
CA ASN A 8 0.04 13.16 19.75
C ASN A 8 1.46 12.81 20.21
N ILE A 9 2.15 13.73 20.90
CA ILE A 9 3.48 13.50 21.46
C ILE A 9 3.46 12.37 22.50
N ILE A 10 2.48 12.38 23.41
CA ILE A 10 2.34 11.37 24.46
C ILE A 10 2.15 9.95 23.89
N GLU A 11 1.56 9.84 22.70
CA GLU A 11 1.19 8.55 22.09
C GLU A 11 2.29 7.97 21.19
N ILE A 12 3.32 8.75 20.84
CA ILE A 12 4.44 8.26 20.03
C ILE A 12 5.12 7.03 20.63
N PRO A 13 5.46 6.99 21.94
CA PRO A 13 6.05 5.79 22.53
C PRO A 13 5.19 4.54 22.31
N LEU A 14 3.86 4.66 22.46
CA LEU A 14 2.93 3.56 22.26
C LEU A 14 2.84 3.13 20.78
N LEU A 15 2.79 4.10 19.85
CA LEU A 15 2.84 3.81 18.41
C LEU A 15 4.15 3.15 18.00
N TYR A 16 5.28 3.69 18.47
CA TYR A 16 6.60 3.12 18.21
C TYR A 16 6.69 1.68 18.72
N LEU A 17 6.22 1.42 19.95
CA LEU A 17 6.19 0.08 20.51
C LEU A 17 5.26 -0.85 19.70
N PHE A 18 4.10 -0.37 19.25
CA PHE A 18 3.17 -1.11 18.39
C PHE A 18 3.86 -1.54 17.09
N PHE A 19 4.39 -0.59 16.31
CA PHE A 19 5.05 -0.88 15.04
C PHE A 19 6.31 -1.74 15.23
N ARG A 20 7.16 -1.43 16.22
CA ARG A 20 8.37 -2.20 16.52
C ARG A 20 8.04 -3.65 16.89
N ARG A 21 7.02 -3.87 17.74
CA ARG A 21 6.59 -5.21 18.14
C ARG A 21 6.09 -6.00 16.94
N ASN A 22 5.15 -5.44 16.18
CA ASN A 22 4.57 -6.11 15.01
C ASN A 22 5.63 -6.38 13.93
N TYR A 23 6.56 -5.45 13.73
CA TYR A 23 7.68 -5.63 12.81
C TYR A 23 8.62 -6.75 13.25
N LYS A 24 8.99 -6.81 14.54
CA LYS A 24 9.84 -7.89 15.08
C LYS A 24 9.12 -9.25 14.97
N GLN A 25 7.85 -9.30 15.34
CA GLN A 25 7.04 -10.51 15.25
C GLN A 25 6.93 -10.99 13.81
N GLN A 26 6.64 -10.08 12.87
CA GLN A 26 6.53 -10.43 11.46
C GLN A 26 7.86 -10.91 10.88
N LYS A 27 8.99 -10.28 11.23
CA LYS A 27 10.32 -10.75 10.81
C LYS A 27 10.63 -12.17 11.27
N LEU A 28 10.26 -12.52 12.51
CA LEU A 28 10.44 -13.88 13.01
C LEU A 28 9.52 -14.85 12.26
N PHE A 29 8.25 -14.49 12.12
CA PHE A 29 7.26 -15.29 11.40
C PHE A 29 7.67 -15.58 9.94
N MET A 30 8.22 -14.60 9.23
CA MET A 30 8.68 -14.78 7.85
C MET A 30 9.83 -15.79 7.72
N LYS A 31 10.73 -15.89 8.72
CA LYS A 31 11.83 -16.86 8.72
C LYS A 31 11.34 -18.30 8.78
N GLU A 32 10.17 -18.50 9.39
CA GLU A 32 9.56 -19.83 9.57
C GLU A 32 8.51 -20.13 8.49
N THR A 33 8.28 -19.20 7.54
CA THR A 33 7.23 -19.33 6.52
C THR A 33 7.75 -18.95 5.13
N ILE A 34 7.41 -17.76 4.65
CA ILE A 34 7.61 -17.33 3.27
C ILE A 34 9.07 -17.35 2.81
N LEU A 35 10.04 -17.13 3.72
CA LEU A 35 11.46 -17.14 3.34
C LEU A 35 11.97 -18.55 3.06
N LEU A 36 11.46 -19.58 3.74
CA LEU A 36 11.81 -20.97 3.44
C LEU A 36 11.31 -21.37 2.04
N ASP A 37 10.07 -20.99 1.72
CA ASP A 37 9.48 -21.23 0.40
C ASP A 37 10.25 -20.51 -0.72
N THR A 38 10.73 -19.30 -0.42
CA THR A 38 11.55 -18.50 -1.34
C THR A 38 12.90 -19.16 -1.61
N GLU A 39 13.60 -19.62 -0.57
CA GLU A 39 14.90 -20.25 -0.68
C GLU A 39 14.85 -21.56 -1.48
N GLY A 40 13.79 -22.36 -1.29
CA GLY A 40 13.59 -23.59 -2.04
C GLY A 40 13.44 -23.38 -3.56
N ILE A 41 12.79 -22.28 -3.97
CA ILE A 41 12.56 -21.99 -5.40
C ILE A 41 13.74 -21.24 -6.03
N LYS A 42 14.44 -20.37 -5.28
CA LYS A 42 15.61 -19.63 -5.77
C LYS A 42 16.75 -20.54 -6.29
N GLN A 43 16.79 -21.80 -5.87
CA GLN A 43 17.78 -22.77 -6.34
C GLN A 43 17.61 -23.13 -7.83
N GLN A 44 16.47 -22.81 -8.44
CA GLN A 44 16.21 -22.99 -9.87
C GLN A 44 16.92 -21.89 -10.68
N LYS A 45 17.67 -22.28 -11.72
CA LYS A 45 18.60 -21.40 -12.46
C LYS A 45 18.01 -20.75 -13.72
N ASP A 46 16.72 -20.47 -13.77
CA ASP A 46 16.07 -19.91 -14.97
C ASP A 46 16.11 -18.37 -15.08
N GLN A 47 16.70 -17.69 -14.08
CA GLN A 47 16.87 -16.23 -13.99
C GLN A 47 15.57 -15.41 -13.96
N SER A 48 14.39 -16.06 -13.92
CA SER A 48 13.10 -15.37 -13.86
C SER A 48 12.87 -14.67 -12.52
N LEU A 49 13.44 -15.23 -11.43
CA LEU A 49 13.50 -14.62 -10.10
C LEU A 49 14.80 -13.87 -9.88
N THR A 50 14.69 -12.60 -9.55
CA THR A 50 15.81 -11.68 -9.31
C THR A 50 15.98 -11.37 -7.83
N GLU A 51 17.13 -10.80 -7.47
CA GLU A 51 17.34 -10.29 -6.10
C GLU A 51 16.39 -9.13 -5.74
N LYS A 52 15.88 -8.41 -6.75
CA LYS A 52 14.89 -7.35 -6.56
C LYS A 52 13.59 -7.93 -6.01
N ASP A 53 13.13 -9.05 -6.57
CA ASP A 53 11.90 -9.74 -6.16
C ASP A 53 12.03 -10.23 -4.72
N ILE A 54 13.16 -10.87 -4.40
CA ILE A 54 13.44 -11.34 -3.03
C ILE A 54 13.51 -10.17 -2.05
N ARG A 55 14.06 -9.03 -2.47
CA ARG A 55 14.12 -7.81 -1.64
C ARG A 55 12.72 -7.25 -1.39
N LYS A 56 11.84 -7.19 -2.41
CA LYS A 56 10.44 -6.76 -2.25
C LYS A 56 9.72 -7.67 -1.25
N ILE A 57 9.85 -8.99 -1.38
CA ILE A 57 9.25 -9.97 -0.46
C ILE A 57 9.78 -9.75 0.97
N LYS A 58 11.10 -9.71 1.15
CA LYS A 58 11.75 -9.70 2.47
C LYS A 58 11.66 -8.37 3.20
N HIS A 59 11.66 -7.25 2.48
CA HIS A 59 11.84 -5.92 3.06
C HIS A 59 10.67 -4.95 2.84
N TYR A 60 9.76 -5.26 1.92
CA TYR A 60 8.61 -4.42 1.60
C TYR A 60 7.31 -5.16 1.93
N TYR A 61 6.68 -5.79 0.95
CA TYR A 61 5.30 -6.25 1.04
C TYR A 61 5.09 -7.39 2.04
N GLY A 62 6.02 -8.37 2.12
CA GLY A 62 5.94 -9.46 3.10
C GLY A 62 6.06 -9.00 4.56
N LEU A 63 6.62 -7.79 4.79
CA LEU A 63 6.63 -7.14 6.10
C LEU A 63 5.42 -6.21 6.29
N ALA A 64 5.08 -5.41 5.29
CA ALA A 64 4.11 -4.34 5.40
C ALA A 64 2.66 -4.85 5.46
N VAL A 65 2.29 -5.83 4.63
CA VAL A 65 0.89 -6.29 4.50
C VAL A 65 0.35 -6.90 5.80
N PRO A 66 1.09 -7.76 6.52
CA PRO A 66 0.65 -8.22 7.85
C PRO A 66 0.54 -7.11 8.90
N ILE A 67 1.34 -6.05 8.79
CA ILE A 67 1.22 -4.87 9.67
C ILE A 67 -0.05 -4.07 9.33
N ILE A 68 -0.42 -3.96 8.05
CA ILE A 68 -1.72 -3.40 7.64
C ILE A 68 -2.87 -4.21 8.25
N GLY A 69 -2.78 -5.55 8.21
CA GLY A 69 -3.73 -6.44 8.87
C GLY A 69 -3.85 -6.19 10.38
N GLU A 70 -2.74 -5.99 11.08
CA GLU A 70 -2.74 -5.61 12.50
C GLU A 70 -3.45 -4.27 12.73
N ILE A 71 -3.27 -3.30 11.85
CA ILE A 71 -3.96 -2.00 11.92
C ILE A 71 -5.47 -2.20 11.73
N PHE A 72 -5.92 -3.05 10.79
CA PHE A 72 -7.34 -3.39 10.64
C PHE A 72 -7.90 -4.07 11.91
N CYS A 73 -7.15 -5.00 12.51
CA CYS A 73 -7.54 -5.64 13.77
C CYS A 73 -7.66 -4.62 14.92
N VAL A 74 -6.80 -3.58 14.97
CA VAL A 74 -6.91 -2.49 15.94
C VAL A 74 -8.25 -1.77 15.84
N LEU A 75 -8.74 -1.47 14.63
CA LEU A 75 -10.05 -0.84 14.44
C LEU A 75 -11.19 -1.73 14.96
N ARG A 76 -11.12 -3.02 14.61
CA ARG A 76 -12.13 -4.03 14.97
C ARG A 76 -12.09 -4.44 16.44
N GLY A 77 -11.02 -4.10 17.16
CA GLY A 77 -10.82 -4.49 18.57
C GLY A 77 -10.35 -5.94 18.75
N ASN A 78 -9.90 -6.57 17.67
CA ASN A 78 -9.44 -7.95 17.66
C ASN A 78 -7.91 -8.02 17.60
N ARG A 79 -7.35 -9.21 17.77
CA ARG A 79 -5.95 -9.50 17.45
C ARG A 79 -5.92 -10.31 16.16
N ILE A 80 -4.87 -10.12 15.36
CA ILE A 80 -4.64 -11.00 14.22
C ILE A 80 -4.40 -12.43 14.72
N THR A 81 -5.09 -13.39 14.11
CA THR A 81 -4.86 -14.82 14.36
C THR A 81 -3.61 -15.31 13.62
N LEU A 82 -3.16 -16.52 13.96
CA LEU A 82 -2.04 -17.14 13.25
C LEU A 82 -2.38 -17.42 11.78
N SER A 83 -3.61 -17.87 11.51
CA SER A 83 -4.10 -18.14 10.15
C SER A 83 -4.14 -16.85 9.33
N GLU A 84 -4.76 -15.79 9.83
CA GLU A 84 -4.83 -14.49 9.16
C GLU A 84 -3.44 -13.91 8.90
N ARG A 85 -2.51 -13.99 9.87
CA ARG A 85 -1.12 -13.56 9.67
C ARG A 85 -0.44 -14.37 8.56
N LYS A 86 -0.62 -15.68 8.55
CA LYS A 86 -0.07 -16.56 7.53
C LYS A 86 -0.57 -16.15 6.15
N THR A 87 -1.89 -16.01 5.98
CA THR A 87 -2.49 -15.56 4.73
C THR A 87 -1.92 -14.20 4.31
N LEU A 88 -1.98 -13.19 5.18
CA LEU A 88 -1.47 -11.84 4.87
C LEU A 88 0.02 -11.83 4.52
N THR A 89 0.80 -12.73 5.10
CA THR A 89 2.23 -12.85 4.78
C THR A 89 2.42 -13.33 3.35
N TYR A 90 1.66 -14.34 2.92
CA TYR A 90 1.70 -14.84 1.54
C TYR A 90 1.09 -13.86 0.54
N LEU A 91 -0.01 -13.17 0.89
CA LEU A 91 -0.58 -12.10 0.07
C LEU A 91 0.41 -10.93 -0.10
N GLY A 92 1.13 -10.56 0.96
CA GLY A 92 2.20 -9.58 0.88
C GLY A 92 3.33 -10.06 -0.03
N GLY A 93 3.77 -11.30 0.13
CA GLY A 93 4.76 -11.92 -0.74
C GLY A 93 4.44 -11.86 -2.23
N LEU A 94 3.21 -12.22 -2.58
CA LEU A 94 2.79 -12.29 -3.97
C LEU A 94 2.46 -10.92 -4.58
N THR A 95 2.20 -9.88 -3.78
CA THR A 95 1.86 -8.53 -4.29
C THR A 95 2.93 -8.02 -5.26
N GLY A 96 4.21 -8.07 -4.85
CA GLY A 96 5.31 -7.62 -5.71
C GLY A 96 5.49 -8.52 -6.95
N LEU A 97 5.35 -9.83 -6.79
CA LEU A 97 5.41 -10.78 -7.92
C LEU A 97 4.29 -10.54 -8.93
N PHE A 98 3.11 -10.15 -8.45
CA PHE A 98 1.96 -9.85 -9.27
C PHE A 98 2.15 -8.57 -10.08
N ASP A 99 2.64 -7.50 -9.44
CA ASP A 99 2.95 -6.24 -10.12
C ASP A 99 3.96 -6.47 -11.26
N ASP A 100 4.98 -7.30 -11.02
CA ASP A 100 6.03 -7.59 -12.00
C ASP A 100 5.51 -8.32 -13.26
N PHE A 101 4.36 -9.00 -13.21
CA PHE A 101 3.73 -9.55 -14.42
C PHE A 101 3.36 -8.46 -15.43
N PHE A 102 2.98 -7.28 -14.94
CA PHE A 102 2.57 -6.13 -15.76
C PHE A 102 3.76 -5.22 -16.08
N ASP A 103 4.56 -4.90 -15.05
CA ASP A 103 5.60 -3.87 -15.14
C ASP A 103 6.87 -4.35 -15.86
N GLU A 104 7.29 -5.60 -15.64
CA GLU A 104 8.62 -6.08 -16.06
C GLU A 104 8.58 -7.30 -16.98
N LYS A 105 7.66 -8.23 -16.74
CA LYS A 105 7.67 -9.54 -17.40
C LYS A 105 6.79 -9.60 -18.64
N HIS A 106 5.96 -8.59 -18.90
CA HIS A 106 4.99 -8.54 -19.99
C HIS A 106 4.21 -9.86 -20.18
N THR A 107 3.81 -10.46 -19.06
CA THR A 107 3.15 -11.77 -19.08
C THR A 107 1.78 -11.64 -19.75
N PRO A 108 1.39 -12.55 -20.66
CA PRO A 108 0.10 -12.48 -21.33
C PRO A 108 -1.06 -12.46 -20.33
N GLU A 109 -2.02 -11.55 -20.54
CA GLU A 109 -3.14 -11.32 -19.64
C GLU A 109 -3.98 -12.58 -19.38
N ASN A 110 -4.22 -13.37 -20.43
CA ASN A 110 -4.91 -14.66 -20.33
C ASN A 110 -4.15 -15.65 -19.45
N HIS A 111 -2.82 -15.65 -19.49
CA HIS A 111 -1.97 -16.50 -18.65
C HIS A 111 -2.02 -16.04 -17.18
N ILE A 112 -1.94 -14.73 -16.93
CA ILE A 112 -2.11 -14.19 -15.57
C ILE A 112 -3.48 -14.59 -14.99
N LYS A 113 -4.54 -14.46 -15.81
CA LYS A 113 -5.90 -14.85 -15.41
C LYS A 113 -6.01 -16.35 -15.14
N GLU A 114 -5.30 -17.20 -15.88
CA GLU A 114 -5.23 -18.63 -15.64
C GLU A 114 -4.51 -18.95 -14.33
N LEU A 115 -3.37 -18.30 -14.06
CA LEU A 115 -2.64 -18.43 -12.78
C LEU A 115 -3.50 -18.06 -11.56
N ILE A 116 -4.44 -17.12 -11.71
CA ILE A 116 -5.37 -16.71 -10.63
C ILE A 116 -6.55 -17.67 -10.49
N ASN A 117 -7.13 -18.12 -11.60
CA ASN A 117 -8.38 -18.87 -11.58
C ASN A 117 -8.20 -20.38 -11.45
N ASN A 118 -7.09 -20.92 -11.97
CA ASN A 118 -6.74 -22.34 -11.92
C ASN A 118 -5.32 -22.51 -11.38
N PRO A 119 -5.03 -22.07 -10.14
CA PRO A 119 -3.65 -22.04 -9.63
C PRO A 119 -3.10 -23.45 -9.45
N THR A 120 -2.18 -23.87 -10.31
CA THR A 120 -1.44 -25.14 -10.18
C THR A 120 0.03 -24.95 -10.53
N LEU A 121 0.89 -25.84 -10.01
CA LEU A 121 2.31 -25.80 -10.34
C LEU A 121 2.59 -26.24 -11.78
N GLU A 122 1.65 -26.94 -12.43
CA GLU A 122 1.80 -27.50 -13.77
C GLU A 122 1.71 -26.42 -14.86
N ILE A 123 0.96 -25.35 -14.62
CA ILE A 123 0.81 -24.24 -15.57
C ILE A 123 1.95 -23.21 -15.48
N CYS A 124 2.84 -23.33 -14.49
CA CYS A 124 3.95 -22.41 -14.29
C CYS A 124 5.02 -22.58 -15.37
N ARG A 125 5.44 -21.48 -15.99
CA ARG A 125 6.46 -21.47 -17.06
C ARG A 125 7.88 -21.23 -16.55
N ASN A 126 8.01 -20.71 -15.35
CA ASN A 126 9.28 -20.29 -14.75
C ASN A 126 9.18 -20.19 -13.23
N SER A 127 10.31 -19.92 -12.58
CA SER A 127 10.47 -19.83 -11.13
C SER A 127 9.68 -18.67 -10.52
N HIS A 128 9.50 -17.56 -11.25
CA HIS A 128 8.67 -16.42 -10.82
C HIS A 128 7.21 -16.84 -10.66
N GLU A 129 6.64 -17.44 -11.70
CA GLU A 129 5.28 -17.98 -11.68
C GLU A 129 5.13 -19.09 -10.63
N ARG A 130 6.13 -19.95 -10.50
CA ARG A 130 6.13 -21.01 -9.48
C ARG A 130 6.08 -20.43 -8.07
N LEU A 131 6.88 -19.40 -7.77
CA LEU A 131 6.88 -18.73 -6.46
C LEU A 131 5.55 -18.04 -6.20
N PHE A 132 5.00 -17.36 -7.22
CA PHE A 132 3.68 -16.75 -7.18
C PHE A 132 2.60 -17.78 -6.82
N ILE A 133 2.54 -18.93 -7.54
CA ILE A 133 1.55 -19.98 -7.29
C ILE A 133 1.73 -20.61 -5.91
N VAL A 134 2.96 -20.88 -5.46
CA VAL A 134 3.21 -21.43 -4.11
C VAL A 134 2.68 -20.48 -3.05
N PHE A 135 2.95 -19.18 -3.15
CA PHE A 135 2.41 -18.21 -2.19
C PHE A 135 0.89 -18.14 -2.26
N TYR A 136 0.33 -18.10 -3.47
CA TYR A 136 -1.11 -17.97 -3.64
C TYR A 136 -1.86 -19.19 -3.09
N LEU A 137 -1.42 -20.41 -3.40
CA LEU A 137 -2.01 -21.64 -2.84
C LEU A 137 -1.94 -21.66 -1.31
N LYS A 138 -0.86 -21.15 -0.71
CA LYS A 138 -0.75 -21.06 0.75
C LYS A 138 -1.65 -19.99 1.38
N ALA A 139 -1.95 -18.92 0.65
CA ALA A 139 -2.95 -17.94 1.08
C ALA A 139 -4.39 -18.49 0.96
N LEU A 140 -4.66 -19.33 -0.05
CA LEU A 140 -5.94 -20.00 -0.25
C LEU A 140 -6.19 -21.19 0.70
N ALA A 141 -5.18 -21.61 1.48
CA ALA A 141 -5.31 -22.76 2.39
C ALA A 141 -6.20 -22.51 3.62
N GLN A 142 -6.78 -21.32 3.78
CA GLN A 142 -7.75 -21.04 4.84
C GLN A 142 -9.17 -21.46 4.43
N GLU A 143 -10.05 -21.63 5.42
CA GLU A 143 -11.43 -22.11 5.22
C GLU A 143 -12.25 -21.23 4.26
N ASP A 144 -12.13 -19.90 4.36
CA ASP A 144 -12.89 -18.93 3.55
C ASP A 144 -11.99 -18.32 2.46
N ASN A 145 -11.59 -19.16 1.48
CA ASN A 145 -10.66 -18.74 0.43
C ASN A 145 -11.34 -18.11 -0.80
N ASP A 146 -12.64 -18.31 -0.99
CA ASP A 146 -13.40 -17.76 -2.11
C ASP A 146 -13.32 -16.23 -2.15
N ARG A 147 -13.42 -15.58 -0.98
CA ARG A 147 -13.30 -14.11 -0.85
C ARG A 147 -11.96 -13.58 -1.32
N ILE A 148 -10.88 -14.34 -1.09
CA ILE A 148 -9.54 -13.98 -1.56
C ILE A 148 -9.51 -14.06 -3.08
N LYS A 149 -10.00 -15.16 -3.65
CA LYS A 149 -10.00 -15.40 -5.11
C LYS A 149 -10.86 -14.37 -5.84
N GLU A 150 -12.03 -14.05 -5.31
CA GLU A 150 -12.90 -12.98 -5.82
C GLU A 150 -12.21 -11.62 -5.76
N SER A 151 -11.67 -11.26 -4.59
CA SER A 151 -10.96 -9.99 -4.42
C SER A 151 -9.72 -9.89 -5.31
N PHE A 152 -9.01 -11.00 -5.55
CA PHE A 152 -7.85 -11.00 -6.42
C PHE A 152 -8.23 -10.80 -7.89
N ASN A 153 -9.34 -11.39 -8.37
CA ASN A 153 -9.84 -11.11 -9.71
C ASN A 153 -10.22 -9.62 -9.87
N ILE A 154 -10.71 -8.97 -8.82
CA ILE A 154 -10.97 -7.52 -8.83
C ILE A 154 -9.65 -6.72 -8.90
N VAL A 155 -8.62 -7.11 -8.14
CA VAL A 155 -7.28 -6.52 -8.23
C VAL A 155 -6.70 -6.66 -9.63
N TYR A 156 -6.84 -7.84 -10.25
CA TYR A 156 -6.43 -8.09 -11.63
C TYR A 156 -7.11 -7.12 -12.61
N ASN A 157 -8.43 -6.98 -12.54
CA ASN A 157 -9.16 -6.05 -13.41
C ASN A 157 -8.72 -4.59 -13.20
N ALA A 158 -8.41 -4.19 -11.97
CA ALA A 158 -7.90 -2.85 -11.68
C ALA A 158 -6.49 -2.62 -12.25
N GLN A 159 -5.61 -3.63 -12.18
CA GLN A 159 -4.28 -3.52 -12.81
C GLN A 159 -4.38 -3.40 -14.33
N ILE A 160 -5.25 -4.20 -14.97
CA ILE A 160 -5.54 -4.07 -16.41
C ILE A 160 -6.03 -2.66 -16.75
N LEU A 161 -6.97 -2.12 -15.98
CA LEU A 161 -7.49 -0.78 -16.20
C LEU A 161 -6.38 0.28 -16.08
N SER A 162 -5.44 0.11 -15.14
CA SER A 162 -4.36 1.06 -14.90
C SER A 162 -3.39 1.20 -16.06
N LYS A 163 -3.35 0.25 -17.00
CA LYS A 163 -2.60 0.41 -18.26
C LYS A 163 -3.04 1.62 -19.07
N LYS A 164 -4.27 2.09 -18.90
CA LYS A 164 -4.72 3.36 -19.50
C LYS A 164 -3.86 4.54 -19.08
N GLN A 165 -3.21 4.49 -17.91
CA GLN A 165 -2.31 5.55 -17.45
C GLN A 165 -1.02 5.68 -18.27
N SER A 166 -0.82 4.92 -19.35
CA SER A 166 0.19 5.24 -20.37
C SER A 166 -0.32 6.19 -21.46
N ASP A 167 -1.61 6.54 -21.44
CA ASP A 167 -2.23 7.48 -22.38
C ASP A 167 -2.13 8.91 -21.83
N ALA A 168 -1.48 9.78 -22.60
CA ALA A 168 -1.22 11.18 -22.23
C ALA A 168 -2.49 12.04 -22.24
N ASP A 169 -3.53 11.60 -22.95
CA ASP A 169 -4.77 12.35 -23.14
C ASP A 169 -5.84 12.02 -22.07
N LEU A 170 -5.50 11.18 -21.08
CA LEU A 170 -6.42 10.88 -19.98
C LEU A 170 -6.83 12.15 -19.22
N SER A 171 -8.13 12.24 -18.94
CA SER A 171 -8.65 13.31 -18.12
C SER A 171 -8.20 13.16 -16.66
N TYR A 172 -8.16 14.27 -15.93
CA TYR A 172 -7.90 14.26 -14.49
C TYR A 172 -8.82 13.31 -13.72
N GLU A 173 -10.11 13.28 -14.08
CA GLU A 173 -11.11 12.44 -13.42
C GLU A 173 -10.88 10.95 -13.70
N ASP A 174 -10.44 10.60 -14.91
CA ASP A 174 -10.08 9.22 -15.23
C ASP A 174 -8.84 8.77 -14.44
N ILE A 175 -7.81 9.61 -14.37
CA ILE A 175 -6.61 9.33 -13.57
C ILE A 175 -6.99 9.15 -12.09
N LEU A 176 -7.79 10.06 -11.54
CA LEU A 176 -8.27 9.97 -10.15
C LEU A 176 -9.07 8.69 -9.91
N SER A 177 -9.96 8.32 -10.83
CA SER A 177 -10.77 7.10 -10.75
C SER A 177 -9.90 5.84 -10.76
N ILE A 178 -8.89 5.79 -11.64
CA ILE A 178 -7.94 4.67 -11.72
C ILE A 178 -7.10 4.59 -10.44
N THR A 179 -6.53 5.70 -9.96
CA THR A 179 -5.79 5.78 -8.70
C THR A 179 -6.66 5.28 -7.54
N LYS A 180 -7.92 5.74 -7.46
CA LYS A 180 -8.87 5.26 -6.45
C LYS A 180 -9.09 3.77 -6.55
N GLN A 181 -9.37 3.25 -7.75
CA GLN A 181 -9.68 1.84 -7.94
C GLN A 181 -8.49 0.96 -7.55
N LYS A 182 -7.29 1.24 -8.05
CA LYS A 182 -6.07 0.46 -7.78
C LYS A 182 -5.75 0.37 -6.28
N GLY A 183 -5.80 1.50 -5.59
CA GLY A 183 -5.58 1.53 -4.15
C GLY A 183 -6.68 0.83 -3.35
N SER A 184 -7.94 1.09 -3.70
CA SER A 184 -9.11 0.54 -2.98
C SER A 184 -9.15 -0.98 -3.03
N VAL A 185 -8.98 -1.57 -4.21
CA VAL A 185 -9.08 -3.02 -4.38
C VAL A 185 -7.95 -3.75 -3.67
N SER A 186 -6.77 -3.14 -3.56
CA SER A 186 -5.64 -3.68 -2.80
C SER A 186 -5.94 -3.73 -1.30
N MET A 187 -6.55 -2.67 -0.73
CA MET A 187 -6.97 -2.68 0.67
C MET A 187 -8.06 -3.71 0.96
N LEU A 188 -9.04 -3.85 0.06
CA LEU A 188 -10.10 -4.85 0.18
C LEU A 188 -9.55 -6.28 0.03
N PHE A 189 -8.58 -6.48 -0.86
CA PHE A 189 -7.88 -7.76 -1.02
C PHE A 189 -7.16 -8.17 0.26
N TYR A 190 -6.40 -7.28 0.89
CA TYR A 190 -5.78 -7.60 2.18
C TYR A 190 -6.82 -7.82 3.28
N ARG A 191 -7.92 -7.06 3.28
CA ARG A 191 -9.01 -7.24 4.24
C ARG A 191 -9.71 -8.60 4.08
N SER A 192 -9.74 -9.18 2.88
CA SER A 192 -10.32 -10.51 2.62
C SER A 192 -9.62 -11.63 3.39
N ALA A 193 -8.37 -11.43 3.79
CA ALA A 193 -7.61 -12.38 4.61
C ALA A 193 -8.04 -12.40 6.08
N LEU A 194 -8.86 -11.45 6.52
CA LEU A 194 -9.32 -11.32 7.91
C LEU A 194 -10.74 -11.85 8.06
N GLN A 195 -10.99 -12.62 9.12
CA GLN A 195 -12.29 -13.23 9.38
C GLN A 195 -13.35 -12.18 9.70
N GLY A 196 -14.62 -12.48 9.41
CA GLY A 196 -15.77 -11.63 9.69
C GLY A 196 -16.08 -10.60 8.62
N ASN A 197 -17.36 -10.28 8.47
CA ASN A 197 -17.89 -9.39 7.43
C ASN A 197 -17.54 -7.93 7.69
N PHE A 198 -17.72 -7.09 6.67
CA PHE A 198 -17.70 -5.63 6.83
C PHE A 198 -18.85 -5.17 7.75
N VAL A 199 -18.58 -4.16 8.57
CA VAL A 199 -19.59 -3.54 9.45
C VAL A 199 -19.74 -2.07 9.13
N GLY A 200 -20.98 -1.60 8.95
CA GLY A 200 -21.30 -0.20 8.69
C GLY A 200 -20.45 0.39 7.55
N SER A 201 -19.84 1.54 7.81
CA SER A 201 -18.99 2.28 6.85
C SER A 201 -17.55 1.74 6.71
N GLU A 202 -17.21 0.56 7.24
CA GLU A 202 -15.84 -0.01 7.17
C GLU A 202 -15.34 -0.13 5.73
N LYS A 203 -16.17 -0.63 4.80
CA LYS A 203 -15.77 -0.83 3.40
C LYS A 203 -15.41 0.48 2.72
N GLU A 204 -16.25 1.51 2.88
CA GLU A 204 -16.02 2.84 2.32
C GLU A 204 -14.78 3.53 2.93
N LEU A 205 -14.56 3.34 4.23
CA LEU A 205 -13.33 3.79 4.88
C LEU A 205 -12.09 3.15 4.24
N LEU A 206 -12.10 1.83 4.02
CA LEU A 206 -10.95 1.13 3.41
C LEU A 206 -10.73 1.53 1.95
N ILE A 207 -11.80 1.83 1.20
CA ILE A 207 -11.72 2.39 -0.16
C ILE A 207 -10.95 3.72 -0.14
N HIS A 208 -11.28 4.64 0.77
CA HIS A 208 -10.59 5.94 0.84
C HIS A 208 -9.17 5.84 1.39
N ILE A 209 -8.90 4.90 2.30
CA ILE A 209 -7.52 4.59 2.71
C ILE A 209 -6.72 4.03 1.54
N GLY A 210 -7.34 3.21 0.68
CA GLY A 210 -6.73 2.72 -0.54
C GLY A 210 -6.36 3.86 -1.49
N LEU A 211 -7.29 4.77 -1.77
CA LEU A 211 -7.01 5.99 -2.56
C LEU A 211 -5.85 6.80 -1.96
N LEU A 212 -5.87 7.04 -0.65
CA LEU A 212 -4.80 7.77 0.05
C LEU A 212 -3.44 7.09 -0.11
N GLY A 213 -3.41 5.76 0.05
CA GLY A 213 -2.20 4.95 -0.10
C GLY A 213 -1.66 4.91 -1.53
N GLN A 214 -2.53 4.80 -2.53
CA GLN A 214 -2.10 4.83 -3.94
C GLN A 214 -1.57 6.21 -4.33
N LEU A 215 -2.26 7.28 -3.94
CA LEU A 215 -1.77 8.64 -4.20
C LEU A 215 -0.44 8.89 -3.48
N GLU A 216 -0.27 8.39 -2.26
CA GLU A 216 1.02 8.45 -1.56
C GLU A 216 2.11 7.70 -2.34
N ASN A 217 1.81 6.51 -2.89
CA ASN A 217 2.74 5.77 -3.73
C ASN A 217 3.15 6.58 -4.97
N ASP A 218 2.19 7.09 -5.73
CA ASP A 218 2.42 7.89 -6.94
C ASP A 218 3.27 9.14 -6.63
N ILE A 219 3.08 9.76 -5.46
CA ILE A 219 3.89 10.89 -4.99
C ILE A 219 5.35 10.48 -4.71
N PHE A 220 5.58 9.30 -4.12
CA PHE A 220 6.94 8.81 -3.84
C PHE A 220 7.64 8.29 -5.10
N ASP A 221 6.88 7.72 -6.04
CA ASP A 221 7.36 7.15 -7.29
C ASP A 221 7.33 8.14 -8.46
N ILE A 222 7.01 9.42 -8.22
CA ILE A 222 6.87 10.48 -9.25
C ILE A 222 7.99 10.50 -10.29
N TYR A 223 9.25 10.29 -9.87
CA TYR A 223 10.38 10.20 -10.81
C TYR A 223 10.29 8.94 -11.68
N LYS A 224 10.04 7.78 -11.07
CA LYS A 224 9.93 6.50 -11.79
C LYS A 224 8.78 6.55 -12.78
N ASP A 225 7.59 6.92 -12.31
CA ASP A 225 6.38 7.01 -13.13
C ASP A 225 6.57 7.98 -14.29
N TYR A 226 7.25 9.11 -14.08
CA TYR A 226 7.59 10.04 -15.15
C TYR A 226 8.54 9.44 -16.20
N GLN A 227 9.57 8.69 -15.79
CA GLN A 227 10.47 8.01 -16.73
C GLN A 227 9.77 6.90 -17.51
N ASP A 228 8.83 6.21 -16.88
CA ASP A 228 8.05 5.12 -17.47
C ASP A 228 6.83 5.62 -18.27
N GLN A 229 6.69 6.95 -18.42
CA GLN A 229 5.56 7.60 -19.12
C GLN A 229 4.18 7.22 -18.55
N ILE A 230 4.11 7.09 -17.22
CA ILE A 230 2.89 6.81 -16.48
C ILE A 230 2.28 8.12 -15.98
N TYR A 231 1.06 8.41 -16.44
CA TYR A 231 0.26 9.59 -16.12
C TYR A 231 -0.57 9.34 -14.86
N THR A 232 -0.03 9.77 -13.72
CA THR A 232 -0.66 9.76 -12.40
C THR A 232 -1.06 11.18 -11.99
N LEU A 233 -1.79 11.31 -10.88
CA LEU A 233 -2.08 12.64 -10.32
C LEU A 233 -0.80 13.41 -9.96
N ALA A 234 0.26 12.68 -9.59
CA ALA A 234 1.55 13.28 -9.26
C ALA A 234 2.33 13.71 -10.52
N THR A 235 2.29 12.93 -11.61
CA THR A 235 3.05 13.25 -12.82
C THR A 235 2.37 14.27 -13.74
N THR A 236 1.05 14.40 -13.65
CA THR A 236 0.26 15.32 -14.49
C THR A 236 -0.01 16.67 -13.83
N THR A 237 0.21 16.81 -12.52
CA THR A 237 -0.06 18.08 -11.85
C THR A 237 0.86 19.20 -12.34
N LYS A 238 0.30 20.40 -12.49
CA LYS A 238 1.05 21.64 -12.72
C LYS A 238 1.26 22.46 -11.44
N SER A 239 0.64 22.05 -10.34
CA SER A 239 0.66 22.74 -9.06
C SER A 239 0.81 21.73 -7.93
N ILE A 240 1.95 21.76 -7.22
CA ILE A 240 2.15 20.91 -6.05
C ILE A 240 1.28 21.39 -4.90
N ALA A 241 0.96 22.69 -4.85
CA ALA A 241 0.00 23.24 -3.91
C ALA A 241 -1.39 22.57 -4.04
N ASP A 242 -1.88 22.36 -5.27
CA ASP A 242 -3.17 21.72 -5.52
C ASP A 242 -3.13 20.23 -5.19
N LEU A 243 -2.07 19.53 -5.58
CA LEU A 243 -1.86 18.13 -5.23
C LEU A 243 -1.82 17.93 -3.70
N CYS A 244 -1.14 18.84 -2.98
CA CYS A 244 -1.09 18.84 -1.51
C CYS A 244 -2.47 19.10 -0.89
N SER A 245 -3.27 19.99 -1.48
CA SER A 245 -4.63 20.28 -1.03
C SER A 245 -5.54 19.06 -1.24
N ARG A 246 -5.45 18.39 -2.39
CA ARG A 246 -6.17 17.14 -2.68
C ARG A 246 -5.77 16.03 -1.70
N TYR A 247 -4.48 15.84 -1.45
CA TYR A 247 -3.99 14.83 -0.51
C TYR A 247 -4.57 15.04 0.90
N LYS A 248 -4.56 16.29 1.40
CA LYS A 248 -5.16 16.65 2.69
C LYS A 248 -6.68 16.47 2.71
N LEU A 249 -7.37 16.74 1.60
CA LEU A 249 -8.81 16.51 1.50
C LEU A 249 -9.13 15.02 1.67
N ILE A 250 -8.41 14.13 0.97
CA ILE A 250 -8.57 12.68 1.09
C ILE A 250 -8.27 12.21 2.52
N MET A 251 -7.23 12.74 3.17
CA MET A 251 -6.96 12.45 4.59
C MET A 251 -8.14 12.83 5.51
N ASN A 252 -8.81 13.95 5.23
CA ASN A 252 -9.98 14.39 6.00
C ASN A 252 -11.21 13.50 5.71
N GLU A 253 -11.42 13.08 4.47
CA GLU A 253 -12.49 12.15 4.08
C GLU A 253 -12.35 10.80 4.79
N VAL A 254 -11.13 10.24 4.84
CA VAL A 254 -10.82 9.04 5.62
C VAL A 254 -11.24 9.21 7.08
N TRP A 255 -10.95 10.37 7.67
CA TRP A 255 -11.33 10.65 9.05
C TRP A 255 -12.85 10.79 9.24
N MET A 256 -13.53 11.50 8.33
CA MET A 256 -15.00 11.62 8.38
C MET A 256 -15.67 10.25 8.28
N LEU A 257 -15.19 9.38 7.39
CA LEU A 257 -15.68 8.01 7.25
C LEU A 257 -15.40 7.18 8.49
N LEU A 258 -14.21 7.33 9.10
CA LEU A 258 -13.88 6.65 10.34
C LEU A 258 -14.85 7.02 11.46
N GLU A 259 -15.20 8.29 11.59
CA GLU A 259 -16.15 8.71 12.62
C GLU A 259 -17.56 8.14 12.42
N GLN A 260 -17.97 7.93 11.17
CA GLN A 260 -19.24 7.29 10.81
C GLN A 260 -19.27 5.78 11.07
N THR A 261 -18.13 5.15 11.37
CA THR A 261 -18.12 3.71 11.71
C THR A 261 -18.64 3.46 13.13
N ASP A 262 -19.27 2.30 13.31
CA ASP A 262 -19.83 1.84 14.60
C ASP A 262 -18.77 1.28 15.56
N PHE A 263 -17.48 1.40 15.23
CA PHE A 263 -16.41 0.88 16.08
C PHE A 263 -16.25 1.69 17.38
N PRO A 264 -15.80 1.08 18.48
CA PRO A 264 -15.55 1.79 19.73
C PRO A 264 -14.61 2.98 19.54
N LYS A 265 -14.93 4.13 20.15
CA LYS A 265 -14.15 5.38 20.05
C LYS A 265 -12.66 5.18 20.30
N ARG A 266 -12.30 4.34 21.29
CA ARG A 266 -10.89 4.03 21.61
C ARG A 266 -10.18 3.33 20.46
N ASN A 267 -10.86 2.45 19.72
CA ASN A 267 -10.31 1.74 18.58
C ASN A 267 -10.14 2.69 17.39
N LYS A 268 -11.18 3.50 17.10
CA LYS A 268 -11.12 4.56 16.09
C LYS A 268 -9.90 5.46 16.31
N MET A 269 -9.68 5.97 17.53
CA MET A 269 -8.52 6.82 17.84
C MET A 269 -7.18 6.12 17.62
N LYS A 270 -7.02 4.85 18.04
CA LYS A 270 -5.78 4.09 17.84
C LYS A 270 -5.52 3.85 16.35
N PHE A 271 -6.54 3.43 15.63
CA PHE A 271 -6.49 3.22 14.19
C PHE A 271 -6.11 4.51 13.45
N ALA A 272 -6.78 5.62 13.76
CA ALA A 272 -6.53 6.91 13.14
C ALA A 272 -5.08 7.37 13.32
N ARG A 273 -4.51 7.15 14.52
CA ARG A 273 -3.09 7.43 14.79
C ARG A 273 -2.15 6.59 13.94
N CYS A 274 -2.45 5.30 13.73
CA CYS A 274 -1.68 4.44 12.83
C CYS A 274 -1.76 4.91 11.37
N ILE A 275 -2.94 5.30 10.88
CA ILE A 275 -3.09 5.82 9.52
C ILE A 275 -2.36 7.17 9.37
N ALA A 276 -2.49 8.08 10.33
CA ALA A 276 -1.89 9.40 10.26
C ALA A 276 -0.36 9.38 10.30
N ILE A 277 0.25 8.50 11.10
CA ILE A 277 1.72 8.39 11.11
C ILE A 277 2.22 7.85 9.77
N ILE A 278 1.45 7.02 9.05
CA ILE A 278 1.81 6.57 7.70
C ILE A 278 1.61 7.72 6.70
N ALA A 279 0.38 8.24 6.58
CA ALA A 279 0.02 9.24 5.58
C ALA A 279 0.76 10.59 5.73
N SER A 280 1.24 10.92 6.94
CA SER A 280 2.07 12.12 7.13
C SER A 280 3.42 12.06 6.40
N ARG A 281 3.87 10.88 5.94
CA ARG A 281 5.06 10.75 5.09
C ARG A 281 4.84 11.37 3.70
N GLY A 282 3.65 11.18 3.10
CA GLY A 282 3.27 11.85 1.85
C GLY A 282 3.39 13.38 1.93
N LEU A 283 3.01 13.97 3.07
CA LEU A 283 3.15 15.42 3.31
C LEU A 283 4.62 15.90 3.31
N VAL A 284 5.57 15.05 3.71
CA VAL A 284 7.01 15.37 3.64
C VAL A 284 7.47 15.44 2.19
N CYS A 285 7.05 14.48 1.36
CA CYS A 285 7.39 14.47 -0.06
C CYS A 285 6.77 15.70 -0.77
N LEU A 286 5.49 15.99 -0.51
CA LEU A 286 4.82 17.17 -1.06
C LEU A 286 5.49 18.49 -0.63
N ASP A 287 5.93 18.62 0.62
CA ASP A 287 6.68 19.79 1.08
C ASP A 287 8.06 19.91 0.41
N GLN A 288 8.69 18.80 0.03
CA GLN A 288 9.91 18.82 -0.77
C GLN A 288 9.60 19.29 -2.21
N LEU A 289 8.63 18.67 -2.87
CA LEU A 289 8.25 18.99 -4.25
C LEU A 289 7.75 20.43 -4.40
N LYS A 290 7.02 20.96 -3.41
CA LYS A 290 6.54 22.35 -3.42
C LYS A 290 7.67 23.38 -3.51
N LYS A 291 8.88 23.05 -3.08
CA LYS A 291 10.04 23.95 -3.16
C LYS A 291 10.65 24.01 -4.56
N LEU A 292 10.25 23.10 -5.43
CA LEU A 292 10.69 23.06 -6.81
C LEU A 292 9.77 23.90 -7.69
N GLU A 293 8.50 24.04 -7.31
CA GLU A 293 7.48 24.85 -7.98
C GLU A 293 7.94 26.31 -8.10
N ASP A 294 7.97 26.82 -9.33
CA ASP A 294 8.39 28.18 -9.67
C ASP A 294 7.20 28.95 -10.26
N GLU A 295 6.89 30.13 -9.73
CA GLU A 295 5.74 30.96 -10.15
C GLU A 295 4.38 30.22 -10.26
N ASN A 296 4.16 29.18 -9.43
CA ASN A 296 3.00 28.26 -9.45
C ASN A 296 2.95 27.29 -10.65
N LEU A 297 4.09 27.02 -11.26
CA LEU A 297 4.24 26.04 -12.33
C LEU A 297 5.24 24.96 -11.90
N PHE A 298 4.75 23.72 -11.88
CA PHE A 298 5.55 22.53 -11.66
C PHE A 298 5.71 21.75 -12.96
N GLU A 299 6.97 21.59 -13.41
CA GLU A 299 7.31 20.87 -14.64
C GLU A 299 8.41 19.84 -14.37
N LEU A 300 8.02 18.56 -14.40
CA LEU A 300 8.93 17.46 -14.05
C LEU A 300 10.21 17.41 -14.88
N SER A 301 10.14 17.79 -16.16
CA SER A 301 11.28 17.81 -17.08
C SER A 301 12.41 18.75 -16.63
N LYS A 302 12.13 19.71 -15.73
CA LYS A 302 13.13 20.66 -15.21
C LYS A 302 13.95 20.13 -14.03
N TYR A 303 13.58 19.01 -13.43
CA TYR A 303 14.18 18.55 -12.18
C TYR A 303 14.93 17.23 -12.34
N SER A 304 16.06 17.13 -11.64
CA SER A 304 16.83 15.90 -11.56
C SER A 304 16.16 14.86 -10.65
N ARG A 305 16.57 13.60 -10.80
CA ARG A 305 16.18 12.48 -9.96
C ARG A 305 16.30 12.78 -8.45
N ASP A 306 17.41 13.37 -8.03
CA ASP A 306 17.68 13.61 -6.61
C ASP A 306 16.80 14.72 -6.01
N GLN A 307 16.26 15.61 -6.86
CA GLN A 307 15.28 16.62 -6.44
C GLN A 307 13.87 16.01 -6.29
N LEU A 308 13.52 15.06 -7.17
CA LEU A 308 12.18 14.44 -7.20
C LEU A 308 12.02 13.29 -6.20
N ILE A 309 13.11 12.60 -5.82
CA ILE A 309 13.05 11.50 -4.85
C ILE A 309 13.14 12.00 -3.41
N CYS A 310 12.10 11.73 -2.62
CA CYS A 310 12.08 12.00 -1.18
C CYS A 310 12.64 10.82 -0.38
N ASP A 311 13.89 10.92 0.10
CA ASP A 311 14.47 9.91 0.99
C ASP A 311 14.00 10.11 2.45
N MET A 312 13.09 9.26 2.90
CA MET A 312 12.54 9.26 4.26
C MET A 312 13.53 8.78 5.35
N ARG A 313 14.71 8.28 4.99
CA ARG A 313 15.75 7.87 5.95
C ARG A 313 16.62 9.04 6.42
N LYS A 314 16.58 10.19 5.73
CA LYS A 314 17.33 11.38 6.12
C LYS A 314 16.74 11.97 7.40
N PHE A 315 17.61 12.40 8.33
CA PHE A 315 17.19 13.01 9.60
C PHE A 315 16.22 14.19 9.42
N LYS A 316 16.48 15.04 8.42
CA LYS A 316 15.61 16.18 8.07
C LYS A 316 14.19 15.73 7.68
N SER A 317 14.06 14.64 6.93
CA SER A 317 12.77 14.07 6.53
C SER A 317 12.03 13.50 7.74
N ILE A 318 12.75 12.80 8.63
CA ILE A 318 12.19 12.25 9.88
C ILE A 318 11.67 13.37 10.79
N TYR A 319 12.43 14.45 10.96
CA TYR A 319 12.00 15.60 11.78
C TYR A 319 10.73 16.25 11.21
N LYS A 320 10.69 16.51 9.89
CA LYS A 320 9.49 17.05 9.24
C LYS A 320 8.29 16.12 9.37
N TRP A 321 8.51 14.82 9.20
CA TRP A 321 7.47 13.80 9.33
C TRP A 321 6.82 13.85 10.71
N LEU A 322 7.63 13.85 11.78
CA LEU A 322 7.13 13.99 13.13
C LEU A 322 6.40 15.32 13.33
N GLY A 323 6.93 16.41 12.76
CA GLY A 323 6.24 17.71 12.74
C GLY A 323 4.84 17.63 12.12
N PHE A 324 4.69 17.06 10.92
CA PHE A 324 3.39 16.87 10.28
C PHE A 324 2.46 15.97 11.10
N TYR A 325 2.97 14.88 11.67
CA TYR A 325 2.20 14.00 12.53
C TYR A 325 1.71 14.71 13.80
N PHE A 326 2.57 15.49 14.48
CA PHE A 326 2.19 16.23 15.69
C PHE A 326 1.12 17.30 15.41
N ASN A 327 1.19 17.92 14.23
CA ASN A 327 0.24 18.93 13.78
C ASN A 327 -1.10 18.32 13.33
N TRP A 328 -1.16 17.01 13.10
CA TRP A 328 -2.35 16.34 12.61
C TRP A 328 -3.46 16.29 13.67
N ASN A 329 -4.69 16.59 13.26
CA ASN A 329 -5.81 16.79 14.16
C ASN A 329 -6.71 15.54 14.19
N ILE A 330 -6.65 14.78 15.29
CA ILE A 330 -7.57 13.65 15.57
C ILE A 330 -9.00 14.13 15.85
N ASN A 331 -9.24 15.42 16.10
CA ASN A 331 -10.57 15.92 16.41
C ASN A 331 -11.09 16.77 15.25
N THR A 332 -11.73 16.17 14.25
CA THR A 332 -12.82 16.89 13.57
C THR A 332 -14.13 16.52 14.26
N LYS A 333 -14.54 17.44 15.15
CA LYS A 333 -15.79 17.55 15.91
C LYS A 333 -16.22 16.34 16.72
#